data_AF-A0A6V8PUH6-F1
#
_entry.id   AF-A0A6V8PUH6-F1
#
_cell.length_a   1.000
_cell.length_b   1.000
_cell.length_c   1.000
_cell.angle_alpha   90.00
_cell.angle_beta   90.00
_cell.angle_gamma   90.00
#
_symmetry.space_group_name_H-M   'P 1'
#
loop_
_entity.id
_entity.type
_entity.pdbx_description
1 polymer ?
#
loop_
_entity_poly.entity_id
_entity_poly.type
_entity_poly.pdbx_seq_one_letter_code
_entity_poly.pdbx_strand_id
1 'polypeptide(L)'
;MERAGAGLVRVMERKFKPLYGKKALIICGRGNNGGEGLVIARHLFLQGVQVKSYLIGGQDGLKAEPAANLDRVKRMGLSPRGIKEDHDLQELKEEVESVDFLIDDIFGMGLNDEVRGIAQRVIEVINDVVYKKRAEPAHGGQTTAQRTE
;
A
#
# COMPACT_ATOMS: atom_id res chain seq x y z
N MET A 1 -0.62 11.34 13.24
CA MET A 1 -1.29 10.64 12.14
C MET A 1 -1.61 11.58 10.97
N GLU A 2 -2.60 12.48 11.07
CA GLU A 2 -3.04 13.30 9.90
C GLU A 2 -1.91 14.03 9.16
N ARG A 3 -1.09 14.76 9.93
CA ARG A 3 -0.01 15.58 9.38
C ARG A 3 1.07 14.75 8.71
N ALA A 4 1.33 13.56 9.24
CA ALA A 4 2.36 12.65 8.77
C ALA A 4 1.91 11.96 7.48
N GLY A 5 0.74 11.31 7.46
CA GLY A 5 0.18 10.71 6.25
C GLY A 5 -0.01 11.71 5.11
N ALA A 6 -0.59 12.89 5.38
CA ALA A 6 -0.68 13.95 4.38
C ALA A 6 0.70 14.48 3.94
N GLY A 7 1.69 14.45 4.84
CA GLY A 7 3.08 14.80 4.55
C GLY A 7 3.72 13.87 3.54
N LEU A 8 3.52 12.57 3.70
CA LEU A 8 3.98 11.57 2.73
C LEU A 8 3.36 11.82 1.36
N VAL A 9 2.04 12.02 1.28
CA VAL A 9 1.36 12.29 0.00
C VAL A 9 1.91 13.54 -0.68
N ARG A 10 2.19 14.62 0.06
CA ARG A 10 2.85 15.81 -0.49
C ARG A 10 4.26 15.52 -1.04
N VAL A 11 5.02 14.64 -0.40
CA VAL A 11 6.34 14.21 -0.91
C VAL A 11 6.17 13.40 -2.19
N MET A 12 5.22 12.47 -2.21
CA MET A 12 4.91 11.65 -3.40
C MET A 12 4.50 12.53 -4.58
N GLU A 13 3.63 13.52 -4.37
CA GLU A 13 3.19 14.47 -5.39
C GLU A 13 4.39 15.21 -6.01
N ARG A 14 5.32 15.70 -5.19
CA ARG A 14 6.52 16.40 -5.69
C ARG A 14 7.43 15.48 -6.51
N LYS A 15 7.55 14.21 -6.13
CA LYS A 15 8.53 13.28 -6.71
C LYS A 15 8.00 12.50 -7.91
N PHE A 16 6.70 12.20 -7.95
CA PHE A 16 6.12 11.24 -8.88
C PHE A 16 4.93 11.78 -9.69
N LYS A 17 4.81 13.11 -9.80
CA LYS A 17 3.76 13.75 -10.61
C LYS A 17 3.81 13.32 -12.10
N PRO A 18 2.66 13.13 -12.76
CA PRO A 18 1.30 13.24 -12.18
C PRO A 18 0.94 12.00 -11.34
N LEU A 19 0.22 12.20 -10.23
CA LEU A 19 -0.35 11.10 -9.44
C LEU A 19 -1.66 10.56 -10.00
N TYR A 20 -2.44 11.40 -10.68
CA TYR A 20 -3.73 11.04 -11.27
C TYR A 20 -3.62 9.80 -12.16
N GLY A 21 -4.53 8.84 -11.97
CA GLY A 21 -4.60 7.61 -12.76
C GLY A 21 -3.61 6.51 -12.34
N LYS A 22 -2.65 6.79 -11.45
CA LYS A 22 -1.76 5.76 -10.87
C LYS A 22 -2.51 4.85 -9.91
N LYS A 23 -1.97 3.67 -9.66
CA LYS A 23 -2.50 2.66 -8.74
C LYS A 23 -1.62 2.59 -7.50
N ALA A 24 -2.23 2.72 -6.33
CA ALA A 24 -1.57 2.56 -5.05
C ALA A 24 -2.21 1.43 -4.25
N LEU A 25 -1.36 0.56 -3.70
CA LEU A 25 -1.73 -0.44 -2.70
C LEU A 25 -1.11 -0.06 -1.37
N ILE A 26 -1.94 -0.03 -0.33
CA ILE A 26 -1.51 0.34 1.02
C ILE A 26 -1.79 -0.82 1.96
N ILE A 27 -0.77 -1.28 2.67
CA ILE A 27 -0.88 -2.38 3.62
C ILE A 27 -0.86 -1.82 5.03
N CYS A 28 -2.02 -1.80 5.67
CA CYS A 28 -2.21 -1.22 6.99
C CYS A 28 -2.13 -2.29 8.09
N GLY A 29 -1.37 -2.00 9.13
CA GLY A 29 -1.46 -2.73 10.39
C GLY A 29 -2.69 -2.34 11.22
N ARG A 30 -2.81 -2.91 12.43
CA ARG A 30 -3.94 -2.65 13.34
C ARG A 30 -3.74 -1.45 14.27
N GLY A 31 -2.50 -0.97 14.38
CA GLY A 31 -2.11 0.13 15.26
C GLY A 31 -2.24 1.50 14.61
N ASN A 32 -1.66 2.50 15.28
CA ASN A 32 -1.66 3.88 14.78
C ASN A 32 -0.94 4.04 13.43
N ASN A 33 0.02 3.15 13.12
CA ASN A 33 0.68 3.09 11.80
C ASN A 33 -0.34 2.77 10.70
N GLY A 34 -1.10 1.68 10.83
CA GLY A 34 -2.16 1.39 9.86
C GLY A 34 -3.27 2.45 9.81
N GLY A 35 -3.52 3.16 10.92
CA GLY A 35 -4.35 4.36 10.92
C GLY A 35 -3.79 5.47 10.02
N GLU A 36 -2.46 5.65 9.98
CA GLU A 36 -1.76 6.56 9.06
C GLU A 36 -1.90 6.09 7.61
N GLY A 37 -1.87 4.78 7.37
CA GLY A 37 -2.07 4.20 6.05
C GLY A 37 -3.46 4.54 5.50
N LEU A 38 -4.47 4.52 6.37
CA LEU A 38 -5.83 4.94 6.05
C LEU A 38 -5.92 6.46 5.79
N VAL A 39 -5.10 7.29 6.45
CA VAL A 39 -4.95 8.71 6.10
C VAL A 39 -4.35 8.85 4.70
N ILE A 40 -3.24 8.16 4.43
CA ILE A 40 -2.56 8.18 3.13
C ILE A 40 -3.54 7.75 2.02
N ALA A 41 -4.32 6.70 2.26
CA ALA A 41 -5.33 6.18 1.32
C ALA A 41 -6.28 7.26 0.83
N ARG A 42 -6.94 7.98 1.76
CA ARG A 42 -7.89 9.01 1.38
C ARG A 42 -7.24 10.23 0.75
N HIS A 43 -6.03 10.60 1.16
CA HIS A 43 -5.32 11.73 0.55
C HIS A 43 -4.90 11.40 -0.88
N LEU A 44 -4.40 10.18 -1.16
CA LEU A 44 -4.10 9.74 -2.53
C LEU A 44 -5.37 9.63 -3.39
N PHE A 45 -6.47 9.13 -2.82
CA PHE A 45 -7.75 9.07 -3.52
C PHE A 45 -8.23 10.45 -3.97
N LEU A 46 -8.08 11.48 -3.12
CA LEU A 46 -8.39 12.87 -3.48
C LEU A 46 -7.48 13.44 -4.60
N GLN A 47 -6.32 12.84 -4.82
CA GLN A 47 -5.43 13.17 -5.95
C GLN A 47 -5.76 12.39 -7.24
N GLY A 48 -6.85 11.63 -7.25
CA GLY A 48 -7.27 10.80 -8.40
C GLY A 48 -6.43 9.53 -8.58
N VAL A 49 -5.76 9.06 -7.53
CA VAL A 49 -5.09 7.76 -7.50
C VAL A 49 -6.14 6.66 -7.31
N GLN A 50 -5.99 5.56 -8.04
CA GLN A 50 -6.76 4.33 -7.81
C GLN A 50 -6.18 3.62 -6.58
N VAL A 51 -6.84 3.78 -5.43
CA VAL A 51 -6.34 3.28 -4.15
C VAL A 51 -7.03 1.97 -3.77
N LYS A 52 -6.23 0.96 -3.46
CA LYS A 52 -6.63 -0.22 -2.70
C LYS A 52 -5.90 -0.24 -1.37
N SER A 53 -6.56 -0.78 -0.35
CA SER A 53 -5.94 -0.90 0.98
C SER A 53 -6.32 -2.20 1.64
N TYR A 54 -5.35 -2.85 2.28
CA TYR A 54 -5.56 -4.00 3.14
C TYR A 54 -5.33 -3.64 4.60
N LEU A 55 -6.04 -4.30 5.49
CA LEU A 55 -5.91 -4.20 6.93
C LEU A 55 -5.63 -5.59 7.50
N ILE A 56 -4.40 -5.78 7.97
CA ILE A 56 -3.96 -7.06 8.53
C ILE A 56 -4.73 -7.36 9.82
N GLY A 57 -5.25 -8.58 9.95
CA GLY A 57 -6.18 -8.99 11.00
C GLY A 57 -7.61 -8.45 10.85
N GLY A 58 -7.90 -7.72 9.78
CA GLY A 58 -9.23 -7.16 9.51
C GLY A 58 -9.62 -5.97 10.39
N GLN A 59 -10.89 -5.58 10.25
CA GLN A 59 -11.44 -4.33 10.80
C GLN A 59 -11.90 -4.44 12.26
N ASP A 60 -12.08 -5.67 12.76
CA ASP A 60 -12.60 -5.93 14.10
C ASP A 60 -11.55 -5.60 15.16
N GLY A 61 -11.96 -4.99 16.28
CA GLY A 61 -11.08 -4.72 17.43
C GLY A 61 -9.99 -3.67 17.18
N LEU A 62 -10.18 -2.77 16.22
CA LEU A 62 -9.31 -1.59 16.06
C LEU A 62 -9.46 -0.65 17.27
N LYS A 63 -8.34 -0.01 17.65
CA LYS A 63 -8.36 1.10 18.62
C LYS A 63 -9.07 2.32 18.03
N ALA A 64 -9.51 3.23 18.89
CA ALA A 64 -10.31 4.39 18.52
C ALA A 64 -9.73 5.22 17.36
N GLU A 65 -8.42 5.48 17.34
CA GLU A 65 -7.78 6.31 16.30
C GLU A 65 -7.75 5.64 14.91
N PRO A 66 -7.25 4.40 14.73
CA PRO A 66 -7.37 3.69 13.45
C PRO A 66 -8.82 3.47 13.02
N ALA A 67 -9.72 3.15 13.94
CA ALA A 67 -11.14 2.96 13.64
C ALA A 67 -11.77 4.24 13.07
N ALA A 68 -11.49 5.40 13.68
CA ALA A 68 -11.99 6.69 13.18
C ALA A 68 -11.48 7.01 11.77
N ASN A 69 -10.26 6.61 11.40
CA ASN A 69 -9.76 6.77 10.03
C ASN A 69 -10.39 5.76 9.06
N LEU A 70 -10.62 4.52 9.48
CA LEU A 70 -11.35 3.53 8.69
C LEU A 70 -12.75 4.04 8.34
N ASP A 71 -13.46 4.64 9.30
CA ASP A 71 -14.80 5.21 9.07
C ASP A 71 -14.78 6.40 8.11
N ARG A 72 -13.73 7.22 8.15
CA ARG A 72 -13.55 8.34 7.18
C ARG A 72 -13.31 7.79 5.78
N VAL A 73 -12.44 6.79 5.65
CA VAL A 73 -12.14 6.12 4.37
C VAL A 73 -13.41 5.50 3.78
N LYS A 74 -14.19 4.77 4.58
CA LYS A 74 -15.49 4.20 4.15
C LYS A 74 -16.48 5.24 3.66
N ARG A 75 -16.60 6.38 4.34
CA ARG A 75 -17.48 7.49 3.93
C ARG A 75 -17.08 8.14 2.61
N MET A 76 -15.84 7.93 2.16
CA MET A 76 -15.35 8.39 0.85
C MET A 76 -15.57 7.35 -0.26
N GLY A 77 -16.22 6.22 0.03
CA GLY A 77 -16.47 5.14 -0.92
C GLY A 77 -15.33 4.13 -1.06
N LEU A 78 -14.25 4.30 -0.29
CA LEU A 78 -13.15 3.34 -0.25
C LEU A 78 -13.50 2.18 0.69
N SER A 79 -13.15 0.95 0.31
CA SER A 79 -13.47 -0.25 1.08
C SER A 79 -12.20 -1.05 1.42
N PRO A 80 -11.46 -0.69 2.50
CA PRO A 80 -10.29 -1.44 2.91
C PRO A 80 -10.63 -2.89 3.24
N ARG A 81 -9.86 -3.83 2.70
CA ARG A 81 -10.10 -5.26 2.84
C ARG A 81 -9.35 -5.84 4.02
N GLY A 82 -9.96 -6.78 4.74
CA GLY A 82 -9.26 -7.52 5.78
C GLY A 82 -8.36 -8.59 5.18
N ILE A 83 -7.20 -8.82 5.80
CA ILE A 83 -6.40 -10.04 5.60
C ILE A 83 -6.37 -10.76 6.95
N LYS A 84 -7.09 -11.85 7.08
CA LYS A 84 -7.18 -12.63 8.33
C LYS A 84 -6.47 -13.97 8.19
N GLU A 85 -6.51 -14.57 7.00
CA GLU A 85 -6.07 -15.93 6.75
C GLU A 85 -5.32 -16.05 5.43
N ASP A 86 -4.78 -17.24 5.17
CA ASP A 86 -3.87 -17.47 4.04
C ASP A 86 -4.59 -17.39 2.69
N HIS A 87 -5.88 -17.68 2.65
CA HIS A 87 -6.68 -17.55 1.42
C HIS A 87 -6.79 -16.09 0.94
N ASP A 88 -6.65 -15.11 1.83
CA ASP A 88 -6.64 -13.69 1.49
C ASP A 88 -5.32 -13.27 0.77
N LEU A 89 -4.26 -14.07 0.90
CA LEU A 89 -2.92 -13.71 0.41
C LEU A 89 -2.74 -13.87 -1.10
N GLN A 90 -3.53 -14.75 -1.73
CA GLN A 90 -3.44 -14.97 -3.17
C GLN A 90 -3.80 -13.69 -3.93
N GLU A 91 -4.88 -13.02 -3.54
CA GLU A 91 -5.30 -11.78 -4.17
C GLU A 91 -4.36 -10.61 -3.83
N LEU A 92 -3.84 -10.56 -2.60
CA LEU A 92 -2.81 -9.58 -2.24
C LEU A 92 -1.63 -9.65 -3.21
N LYS A 93 -1.14 -10.86 -3.51
CA LYS A 93 0.00 -11.05 -4.41
C LYS A 93 -0.24 -10.46 -5.80
N GLU A 94 -1.39 -10.75 -6.39
CA GLU A 94 -1.79 -10.24 -7.72
C GLU A 94 -1.91 -8.71 -7.73
N GLU A 95 -2.38 -8.11 -6.63
CA GLU A 95 -2.45 -6.66 -6.50
C GLU A 95 -1.07 -6.01 -6.34
N VAL A 96 -0.16 -6.60 -5.55
CA VAL A 96 1.23 -6.10 -5.42
C VAL A 96 1.95 -6.13 -6.77
N GLU A 97 1.65 -7.11 -7.62
CA GLU A 97 2.20 -7.22 -8.97
C GLU A 97 1.71 -6.10 -9.91
N SER A 98 0.54 -5.50 -9.67
CA SER A 98 -0.15 -4.62 -10.62
C SER A 98 -0.28 -3.15 -10.21
N VAL A 99 0.43 -2.71 -9.16
CA VAL A 99 0.43 -1.32 -8.68
C VAL A 99 1.68 -0.52 -9.04
N ASP A 100 1.53 0.80 -9.17
CA ASP A 100 2.63 1.76 -9.32
C ASP A 100 3.32 2.04 -7.98
N PHE A 101 2.52 2.08 -6.90
CA PHE A 101 3.01 2.35 -5.55
C PHE A 101 2.54 1.27 -4.59
N LEU A 102 3.49 0.69 -3.86
CA LEU A 102 3.22 -0.11 -2.68
C LEU A 102 3.65 0.68 -1.45
N ILE A 103 2.75 0.86 -0.49
CA ILE A 103 3.00 1.57 0.76
C ILE A 103 2.85 0.59 1.91
N ASP A 104 3.97 0.34 2.61
CA ASP A 104 4.00 -0.42 3.85
C ASP A 104 3.67 0.52 5.01
N ASP A 105 2.52 0.29 5.63
CA ASP A 105 2.09 0.94 6.87
C ASP A 105 1.70 -0.09 7.93
N ILE A 106 2.43 -1.22 7.96
CA ILE A 106 2.14 -2.36 8.84
C ILE A 106 2.55 -2.04 10.28
N PHE A 107 3.82 -1.73 10.51
CA PHE A 107 4.37 -1.49 11.84
C PHE A 107 5.13 -0.16 11.91
N GLY A 108 4.87 0.60 12.98
CA GLY A 108 5.62 1.81 13.31
C GLY A 108 6.61 1.57 14.45
N MET A 109 7.07 2.66 15.08
CA MET A 109 8.08 2.62 16.16
C MET A 109 7.68 1.83 17.42
N GLY A 110 6.41 1.42 17.55
CA GLY A 110 5.92 0.67 18.71
C GLY A 110 6.08 -0.85 18.63
N LEU A 111 6.69 -1.38 17.55
CA LEU A 111 7.00 -2.80 17.44
C LEU A 111 8.18 -3.13 18.37
N ASN A 112 7.92 -3.94 19.40
CA ASN A 112 8.93 -4.35 20.39
C ASN A 112 9.14 -5.87 20.42
N ASP A 113 8.58 -6.59 19.45
CA ASP A 113 8.57 -8.06 19.41
C ASP A 113 8.73 -8.54 17.96
N GLU A 114 9.00 -9.83 17.78
CA GLU A 114 9.10 -10.46 16.47
C GLU A 114 7.76 -10.45 15.73
N VAL A 115 7.83 -10.20 14.42
CA VAL A 115 6.65 -10.30 13.56
C VAL A 115 6.31 -11.77 13.33
N ARG A 116 5.06 -12.15 13.65
CA ARG A 116 4.58 -13.54 13.55
C ARG A 116 3.20 -13.60 12.90
N GLY A 117 2.78 -14.82 12.53
CA GLY A 117 1.43 -15.10 12.06
C GLY A 117 1.11 -14.42 10.72
N ILE A 118 -0.13 -13.95 10.56
CA ILE A 118 -0.60 -13.40 9.28
C ILE A 118 0.20 -12.18 8.83
N ALA A 119 0.68 -11.34 9.76
CA ALA A 119 1.50 -10.17 9.42
C ALA A 119 2.84 -10.57 8.79
N GLN A 120 3.47 -11.62 9.32
CA GLN A 120 4.72 -12.16 8.76
C GLN A 120 4.49 -12.66 7.34
N ARG A 121 3.42 -13.44 7.12
CA ARG A 121 3.09 -14.00 5.79
C ARG A 121 2.77 -12.92 4.76
N VAL A 122 2.11 -11.83 5.16
CA VAL A 122 1.90 -10.65 4.29
C VAL A 122 3.24 -10.04 3.86
N ILE A 123 4.17 -9.86 4.80
CA ILE A 123 5.51 -9.31 4.50
C ILE A 123 6.27 -10.25 3.56
N GLU A 124 6.21 -11.56 3.77
CA GLU A 124 6.84 -12.56 2.91
C GLU A 124 6.30 -12.48 1.47
N VAL A 125 4.97 -12.43 1.30
CA VAL A 125 4.33 -12.27 -0.03
C VAL A 125 4.79 -10.98 -0.72
N ILE A 126 4.81 -9.86 0.01
CA ILE A 126 5.27 -8.57 -0.52
C ILE A 126 6.72 -8.65 -0.98
N ASN A 127 7.60 -9.18 -0.13
CA ASN A 127 9.01 -9.30 -0.41
C ASN A 127 9.27 -10.19 -1.62
N ASP A 128 8.60 -11.33 -1.72
CA ASP A 128 8.71 -12.24 -2.87
C ASP A 128 8.41 -11.54 -4.19
N VAL A 129 7.33 -10.74 -4.25
CA VAL A 129 6.97 -9.99 -5.46
C VAL A 129 7.98 -8.88 -5.75
N VAL A 130 8.37 -8.11 -4.73
CA VAL A 130 9.31 -6.99 -4.88
C VAL A 130 10.68 -7.47 -5.32
N TYR A 131 11.18 -8.60 -4.79
CA TYR A 131 12.46 -9.18 -5.20
C TYR A 131 12.41 -9.71 -6.64
N LYS A 132 11.31 -10.35 -7.05
CA LYS A 132 11.13 -10.78 -8.45
C LYS A 132 11.17 -9.60 -9.42
N LYS A 133 10.42 -8.54 -9.14
CA LYS A 133 10.43 -7.31 -9.95
C LYS A 133 11.80 -6.64 -10.06
N ARG A 134 12.66 -6.78 -9.04
CA ARG A 134 14.04 -6.25 -9.07
C ARG A 134 15.01 -7.13 -9.84
N ALA A 135 14.77 -8.44 -9.86
CA ALA A 135 15.63 -9.41 -10.54
C ALA A 135 15.39 -9.44 -12.06
N GLU A 136 14.22 -9.00 -12.53
CA GLU A 136 13.95 -8.84 -13.95
C GLU A 136 14.75 -7.66 -14.53
N PRO A 137 15.56 -7.85 -15.59
CA PRO A 137 16.28 -6.76 -16.22
C PRO A 137 15.28 -5.77 -16.79
N ALA A 138 15.39 -4.49 -16.42
CA ALA A 138 14.54 -3.41 -16.92
C ALA A 138 14.61 -3.32 -18.46
N HIS A 139 13.74 -4.06 -19.16
CA HIS A 139 13.63 -4.03 -20.62
C HIS A 139 12.57 -3.00 -21.00
N GLY A 140 12.98 -1.97 -21.75
CA GLY A 140 12.03 -1.02 -22.30
C GLY A 140 12.60 0.23 -22.99
N GLY A 141 13.84 0.21 -23.48
CA GLY A 141 14.34 1.21 -24.43
C GLY A 141 14.63 0.53 -25.76
N GLN A 142 13.68 0.52 -26.69
CA GLN A 142 13.96 0.14 -28.07
C GLN A 142 14.89 1.19 -28.68
N THR A 143 16.20 0.91 -28.74
CA THR A 143 17.10 1.61 -29.64
C THR A 143 16.83 1.09 -31.05
N THR A 144 15.94 1.75 -31.78
CA THR A 144 15.86 1.63 -33.24
C THR A 144 17.15 2.18 -33.83
N ALA A 145 18.15 1.32 -34.01
CA ALA A 145 19.24 1.58 -34.94
C ALA A 145 18.70 1.37 -36.36
N GLN A 146 18.10 2.42 -36.93
CA GLN A 146 18.00 2.52 -38.39
C GLN A 146 19.42 2.72 -38.92
N ARG A 147 19.98 1.68 -39.55
CA ARG A 147 21.04 1.86 -40.54
C ARG A 147 20.35 1.94 -41.89
N THR A 148 20.27 3.15 -42.42
CA THR A 148 20.12 3.41 -43.85
C THR A 148 21.27 2.78 -44.62
N GLU A 149 20.92 2.18 -45.75
CA GLU A 149 21.82 1.78 -46.84
C GLU A 149 22.60 2.98 -47.41
#